data_AF-A0A257Z5B8-F1
#
_entry.id   AF-A0A257Z5B8-F1
#
_cell.length_a   1.000
_cell.length_b   1.000
_cell.length_c   1.000
_cell.angle_alpha   90.00
_cell.angle_beta   90.00
_cell.angle_gamma   90.00
#
_symmetry.space_group_name_H-M   'P 1'
#
loop_
_entity.id
_entity.type
_entity.pdbx_description
1 polymer ?
#
loop_
_entity_poly.entity_id
_entity_poly.type
_entity_poly.pdbx_seq_one_letter_code
_entity_poly.pdbx_strand_id
1 'polypeptide(L)'
;MKGSADSFALRNHGMKAIVPDTFPERAFSTSYARKDISYALSLAGSVGLKLEGAELADRLLARTQEAGLADLYWPAVSRIIADA
;
A
#
# COMPACT_ATOMS: atom_id res chain seq x y z
N MET A 1 8.61 20.52 -15.90
CA MET A 1 9.67 20.29 -14.90
C MET A 1 9.28 19.12 -14.03
N LYS A 2 10.20 18.19 -13.72
CA LYS A 2 9.95 17.14 -12.72
C LYS A 2 10.35 17.71 -11.34
N GLY A 3 9.40 17.81 -10.42
CA GLY A 3 9.67 18.24 -9.04
C GLY A 3 10.20 17.11 -8.17
N SER A 4 10.65 17.39 -6.94
CA SER A 4 11.19 16.39 -6.01
C SER A 4 10.21 15.28 -5.64
N ALA A 5 8.89 15.53 -5.74
CA ALA A 5 7.85 14.55 -5.49
C ALA A 5 7.52 13.64 -6.69
N ASP A 6 8.10 13.91 -7.86
CA ASP A 6 7.80 13.16 -9.07
C ASP A 6 8.33 11.72 -8.96
N SER A 7 7.42 10.74 -9.03
CA SER A 7 7.77 9.33 -8.90
C SER A 7 6.86 8.46 -9.78
N PHE A 8 7.31 7.25 -10.08
CA PHE A 8 6.48 6.24 -10.75
C PHE A 8 5.18 5.99 -9.95
N ALA A 9 5.29 5.91 -8.62
CA ALA A 9 4.15 5.72 -7.73
C ALA A 9 3.13 6.87 -7.84
N LEU A 10 3.57 8.12 -7.81
CA LEU A 10 2.69 9.28 -7.96
C LEU A 10 1.97 9.29 -9.32
N ARG A 11 2.71 9.04 -10.40
CA ARG A 11 2.16 9.06 -11.76
C ARG A 11 1.20 7.91 -12.06
N ASN A 12 1.35 6.76 -11.40
CA ASN A 12 0.52 5.59 -11.66
C ASN A 12 -0.53 5.39 -10.58
N HIS A 13 -0.14 5.17 -9.33
CA HIS A 13 -1.09 4.96 -8.24
C HIS A 13 -1.91 6.23 -7.99
N GLY A 14 -1.25 7.38 -7.90
CA GLY A 14 -1.91 8.68 -7.70
C GLY A 14 -2.85 9.03 -8.85
N MET A 15 -2.30 9.25 -10.04
CA MET A 15 -3.07 9.82 -11.15
C MET A 15 -4.05 8.84 -11.81
N LYS A 16 -3.79 7.53 -11.80
CA LYS A 16 -4.61 6.55 -12.53
C LYS A 16 -5.57 5.74 -11.65
N ALA A 17 -5.39 5.75 -10.33
CA ALA A 17 -6.23 4.98 -9.42
C ALA A 17 -6.82 5.85 -8.30
N ILE A 18 -5.98 6.57 -7.54
CA ILE A 18 -6.43 7.36 -6.38
C ILE A 18 -7.28 8.55 -6.83
N VAL A 19 -6.82 9.38 -7.78
CA VAL A 19 -7.59 10.55 -8.25
C VAL A 19 -8.94 10.16 -8.86
N PRO A 20 -9.05 9.12 -9.71
CA PRO A 20 -10.34 8.63 -10.21
C PRO A 20 -11.14 7.80 -9.20
N ASP A 21 -10.60 7.52 -8.01
CA ASP A 21 -11.15 6.58 -7.01
C ASP A 21 -11.56 5.22 -7.59
N THR A 22 -10.72 4.67 -8.47
CA THR A 22 -10.97 3.39 -9.16
C THR A 22 -9.84 2.41 -8.88
N PHE A 23 -10.15 1.30 -8.21
CA PHE A 23 -9.20 0.26 -7.84
C PHE A 23 -9.61 -1.08 -8.46
N PRO A 24 -9.03 -1.48 -9.60
CA PRO A 24 -9.44 -2.70 -10.28
C PRO A 24 -9.05 -3.96 -9.49
N GLU A 25 -9.90 -4.98 -9.57
CA GLU A 25 -9.56 -6.35 -9.20
C GLU A 25 -8.57 -6.98 -10.21
N ARG A 26 -7.95 -8.11 -9.83
CA ARG A 26 -6.95 -8.83 -10.63
C ARG A 26 -5.71 -8.00 -11.01
N ALA A 27 -5.49 -6.90 -10.30
CA ALA A 27 -4.23 -6.16 -10.26
C ALA A 27 -3.38 -6.62 -9.07
N PHE A 28 -2.33 -5.87 -8.73
CA PHE A 28 -1.53 -6.11 -7.52
C PHE A 28 -2.35 -5.78 -6.27
N SER A 29 -3.02 -6.79 -5.71
CA SER A 29 -4.04 -6.59 -4.68
C SER A 29 -3.48 -6.12 -3.34
N THR A 30 -4.35 -5.56 -2.49
CA THR A 30 -4.04 -5.22 -1.09
C THR A 30 -3.47 -6.43 -0.34
N SER A 31 -4.11 -7.60 -0.47
CA SER A 31 -3.64 -8.81 0.21
C SER A 31 -2.26 -9.26 -0.25
N TYR A 32 -1.99 -9.13 -1.55
CA TYR A 32 -0.70 -9.48 -2.11
C TYR A 32 0.39 -8.48 -1.68
N ALA A 33 0.09 -7.18 -1.70
CA ALA A 33 0.99 -6.14 -1.21
C ALA A 33 1.36 -6.34 0.27
N ARG A 34 0.38 -6.68 1.12
CA ARG A 34 0.62 -6.96 2.54
C ARG A 34 1.50 -8.19 2.74
N LYS A 35 1.26 -9.25 1.97
CA LYS A 35 2.09 -10.46 1.99
C LYS A 35 3.57 -10.12 1.72
N ASP A 36 3.86 -9.31 0.70
CA ASP A 36 5.25 -8.92 0.39
C ASP A 36 5.88 -8.06 1.50
N ILE A 37 5.12 -7.14 2.10
CA ILE A 37 5.57 -6.39 3.29
C ILE A 37 5.87 -7.33 4.47
N SER A 38 5.06 -8.35 4.69
CA SER A 38 5.28 -9.33 5.78
C SER A 38 6.60 -10.08 5.62
N TYR A 39 7.03 -10.36 4.38
CA TYR A 39 8.34 -10.96 4.13
C TYR A 39 9.49 -10.02 4.45
N ALA A 40 9.37 -8.73 4.09
CA ALA A 40 10.37 -7.73 4.45
C ALA A 40 10.49 -7.55 5.98
N LEU A 41 9.35 -7.51 6.68
CA LEU A 41 9.32 -7.44 8.16
C LEU A 41 9.91 -8.70 8.80
N SER A 42 9.58 -9.89 8.29
CA SER A 42 10.15 -11.15 8.80
C SER A 42 11.67 -11.20 8.64
N LEU A 43 12.18 -10.74 7.49
CA LEU A 43 13.63 -10.67 7.24
C LEU A 43 14.31 -9.64 8.16
N ALA A 44 13.70 -8.48 8.35
CA ALA A 44 14.22 -7.48 9.28
C ALA A 44 14.29 -8.02 10.71
N GLY A 45 13.23 -8.72 11.14
CA GLY A 45 13.18 -9.39 12.45
C GLY A 45 14.30 -10.41 12.66
N SER A 46 14.65 -11.19 11.62
CA SER A 46 15.73 -12.19 11.74
C SER A 46 17.12 -11.60 11.95
N VAL A 47 17.30 -10.30 11.71
CA VAL A 47 18.57 -9.58 11.91
C VAL A 47 18.45 -8.46 12.97
N GLY A 48 17.35 -8.42 13.72
CA GLY A 48 17.13 -7.43 14.78
C GLY A 48 16.94 -5.99 14.28
N LEU A 49 16.51 -5.81 13.03
CA LEU A 49 16.20 -4.49 12.47
C LEU A 49 14.74 -4.13 12.68
N LYS A 50 14.49 -2.87 13.00
CA LYS A 50 13.16 -2.27 13.06
C LYS A 50 12.91 -1.42 11.82
N LEU A 51 11.75 -1.58 11.20
CA LEU A 51 11.37 -0.88 9.97
C LEU A 51 10.04 -0.15 10.18
N GLU A 52 10.04 0.96 10.91
CA GLU A 52 8.82 1.67 11.33
C GLU A 52 7.89 2.02 10.15
N GLY A 53 8.46 2.39 9.00
CA GLY A 53 7.70 2.68 7.79
C GLY A 53 7.00 1.45 7.21
N ALA A 54 7.65 0.29 7.22
CA ALA A 54 7.06 -0.97 6.76
C ALA A 54 6.01 -1.50 7.76
N GLU A 55 6.24 -1.31 9.07
CA GLU A 55 5.25 -1.65 10.10
C GLU A 55 3.98 -0.79 9.96
N LEU A 56 4.13 0.50 9.66
CA LEU A 56 2.99 1.37 9.37
C LEU A 56 2.25 0.92 8.11
N ALA A 57 2.99 0.59 7.04
CA ALA A 57 2.40 0.07 5.80
C ALA A 57 1.61 -1.23 6.04
N ASP A 58 2.16 -2.19 6.79
CA ASP A 58 1.44 -3.43 7.14
C ASP A 58 0.13 -3.14 7.89
N ARG A 59 0.16 -2.25 8.90
CA ARG A 59 -1.05 -1.88 9.65
C ARG A 59 -2.11 -1.23 8.77
N LEU A 60 -1.73 -0.35 7.84
CA LEU A 60 -2.67 0.30 6.93
C LEU A 60 -3.25 -0.70 5.92
N LEU A 61 -2.43 -1.61 5.39
CA LEU A 61 -2.89 -2.67 4.50
C LEU A 61 -3.80 -3.67 5.23
N ALA A 62 -3.52 -3.99 6.49
CA ALA A 62 -4.39 -4.81 7.34
C ALA A 62 -5.77 -4.18 7.49
N ARG A 63 -5.84 -2.90 7.89
CA ARG A 63 -7.10 -2.14 7.97
C ARG A 63 -7.85 -2.08 6.64
N THR A 64 -7.10 -2.01 5.53
CA THR A 64 -7.68 -2.01 4.17
C THR A 64 -8.34 -3.37 3.86
N GLN A 65 -7.72 -4.48 4.26
CA GLN A 65 -8.33 -5.81 4.14
C GLN A 65 -9.59 -5.94 5.02
N GLU A 66 -9.52 -5.47 6.27
CA GLU A 66 -10.64 -5.49 7.23
C GLU A 66 -11.86 -4.68 6.72
N ALA A 67 -11.61 -3.63 5.94
CA ALA A 67 -12.66 -2.85 5.27
C ALA A 67 -13.25 -3.53 4.01
N GLY A 68 -12.90 -4.80 3.74
CA GLY A 68 -13.41 -5.56 2.59
C GLY A 68 -12.74 -5.22 1.26
N LEU A 69 -11.58 -4.55 1.26
CA LEU A 69 -10.86 -4.10 0.05
C LEU A 69 -9.65 -4.99 -0.27
N ALA A 70 -9.71 -6.25 0.15
CA ALA A 70 -8.60 -7.21 0.11
C ALA A 70 -8.14 -7.55 -1.32
N ASP A 71 -9.07 -7.63 -2.27
CA ASP A 71 -8.82 -8.06 -3.65
C ASP A 71 -8.62 -6.89 -4.62
N LEU A 72 -8.89 -5.67 -4.17
CA LEU A 72 -8.68 -4.46 -4.96
C LEU A 72 -7.21 -4.10 -5.04
N TYR A 73 -6.85 -3.37 -6.09
CA TYR A 73 -5.53 -2.79 -6.26
C TYR A 73 -5.08 -2.01 -5.00
N TRP A 74 -3.87 -2.31 -4.51
CA TRP A 74 -3.38 -1.85 -3.20
C TRP A 74 -3.47 -0.34 -2.91
N PRO A 75 -3.43 0.59 -3.88
CA PRO A 75 -3.64 2.02 -3.60
C PRO A 75 -5.00 2.33 -2.99
N ALA A 76 -5.94 1.38 -2.94
CA ALA A 76 -7.17 1.45 -2.15
C ALA A 76 -6.94 1.81 -0.66
N VAL A 77 -5.72 1.59 -0.15
CA VAL A 77 -5.29 2.09 1.18
C VAL A 77 -5.51 3.60 1.35
N SER A 78 -5.56 4.38 0.26
CA SER A 78 -5.87 5.81 0.33
C SER A 78 -7.23 6.10 0.96
N ARG A 79 -8.22 5.20 0.83
CA ARG A 79 -9.53 5.34 1.48
C ARG A 79 -9.40 5.25 3.00
N ILE A 80 -8.59 4.32 3.50
CA ILE A 80 -8.31 4.17 4.94
C ILE A 80 -7.56 5.38 5.49
N ILE A 81 -6.65 5.97 4.71
CA ILE A 81 -5.89 7.17 5.11
C ILE A 81 -6.80 8.40 5.14
N ALA A 82 -7.73 8.54 4.19
CA ALA A 82 -8.65 9.68 4.13
C ALA A 82 -9.66 9.70 5.30
N ASP A 83 -9.98 8.53 5.85
CA ASP A 83 -10.89 8.38 7.01
C ASP A 83 -10.20 8.53 8.38
N ALA A 84 -8.88 8.77 8.41
CA ALA A 84 -8.07 8.88 9.63
C ALA A 84 -7.88 10.34 10.09
#